data_AF-A0ABD2N0Z9-F1
#
_entry.id   AF-A0ABD2N0Z9-F1
#
_cell.length_a   1.000
_cell.length_b   1.000
_cell.length_c   1.000
_cell.angle_alpha   90.00
_cell.angle_beta   90.00
_cell.angle_gamma   90.00
#
_symmetry.space_group_name_H-M   'P 1'
#
loop_
_entity.id
_entity.type
_entity.pdbx_description
1 polymer ?
#
loop_
_entity_poly.entity_id
_entity_poly.type
_entity_poly.pdbx_seq_one_letter_code
_entity_poly.pdbx_strand_id
1 'polypeptide(L)'
;MSDSEDDGNAEMEKQVKIVILGGTYVGKTSLIRRYCFDEFLRYYNLTVAANFFLRRFPLPGRYEVTVKISDVGGFEFTCSMLGNYVFNADS
;
A
#
# COMPACT_ATOMS: atom_id res chain seq x y z
N MET A 1 -4.42 41.23 -2.83
CA MET A 1 -3.09 41.22 -3.49
C MET A 1 -2.04 41.10 -2.39
N SER A 2 -0.99 40.33 -2.68
CA SER A 2 0.16 39.97 -1.84
C SER A 2 -0.12 38.95 -0.72
N ASP A 3 0.58 37.82 -0.58
CA ASP A 3 1.86 37.42 -1.19
C ASP A 3 1.82 35.98 -1.71
N SER A 4 2.16 35.84 -2.98
CA SER A 4 2.40 34.58 -3.66
C SER A 4 3.87 34.54 -4.05
N GLU A 5 4.75 34.28 -3.10
CA GLU A 5 6.17 33.99 -3.32
C GLU A 5 6.70 33.04 -2.22
N ASP A 6 6.46 31.73 -2.41
CA ASP A 6 7.18 30.57 -1.84
C ASP A 6 6.57 29.33 -2.55
N ASP A 7 7.22 28.44 -3.29
CA ASP A 7 8.63 28.10 -3.40
C ASP A 7 8.79 27.33 -4.74
N GLY A 8 9.74 27.71 -5.59
CA GLY A 8 10.02 27.03 -6.88
C GLY A 8 10.65 25.64 -6.74
N ASN A 9 10.40 24.99 -5.60
CA ASN A 9 11.19 23.89 -5.04
C ASN A 9 10.34 22.83 -4.33
N ALA A 10 9.02 22.85 -4.51
CA ALA A 10 8.10 21.90 -3.88
C ALA A 10 8.43 20.46 -4.30
N GLU A 11 8.63 19.57 -3.30
CA GLU A 11 8.75 18.13 -3.56
C GLU A 11 7.44 17.64 -4.20
N MET A 12 7.55 16.97 -5.35
CA MET A 12 6.38 16.40 -6.01
C MET A 12 5.99 15.10 -5.31
N GLU A 13 4.95 15.17 -4.47
CA GLU A 13 4.38 13.99 -3.82
C GLU A 13 3.49 13.23 -4.80
N LYS A 14 3.75 11.93 -4.98
CA LYS A 14 2.88 11.01 -5.72
C LYS A 14 2.41 9.90 -4.80
N GLN A 15 1.12 9.62 -4.82
CA GLN A 15 0.53 8.50 -4.08
C GLN A 15 0.06 7.42 -5.05
N VAL A 16 0.33 6.16 -4.70
CA VAL A 16 -0.12 4.98 -5.46
C VAL A 16 -0.78 4.01 -4.50
N LYS A 17 -2.01 3.58 -4.79
CA LYS A 17 -2.74 2.58 -4.02
C LYS A 17 -2.68 1.22 -4.71
N ILE A 18 -2.04 0.25 -4.07
CA ILE A 18 -1.93 -1.15 -4.53
C ILE A 18 -2.77 -2.04 -3.61
N VAL A 19 -3.54 -2.96 -4.20
CA VAL A 19 -4.32 -3.96 -3.46
C VAL A 19 -3.79 -5.34 -3.83
N ILE A 20 -3.40 -6.13 -2.82
CA ILE A 20 -2.85 -7.46 -3.00
C ILE A 20 -3.95 -8.49 -2.73
N LEU A 21 -4.28 -9.26 -3.77
CA LEU A 21 -5.34 -10.28 -3.77
C LEU A 21 -4.75 -11.68 -3.92
N GLY A 22 -5.53 -12.69 -3.50
CA GLY A 22 -5.17 -14.11 -3.66
C GLY A 22 -5.65 -14.97 -2.49
N GLY A 23 -5.57 -16.30 -2.66
CA GLY A 23 -6.08 -17.28 -1.69
C GLY A 23 -5.45 -17.20 -0.30
N THR A 24 -5.99 -17.97 0.65
CA THR A 24 -5.40 -18.10 1.99
C THR A 24 -4.03 -18.78 1.89
N TYR A 25 -3.10 -18.38 2.77
CA TYR A 25 -1.75 -18.98 2.88
C TYR A 25 -0.84 -18.91 1.63
N VAL A 26 -1.19 -18.15 0.60
CA VAL A 26 -0.33 -17.97 -0.60
C VAL A 26 0.87 -17.02 -0.36
N GLY A 27 1.03 -16.48 0.85
CA GLY A 27 2.18 -15.66 1.25
C GLY A 27 2.06 -14.15 1.03
N LYS A 28 0.85 -13.62 0.78
CA LYS A 28 0.60 -12.18 0.54
C LYS A 28 1.17 -11.30 1.65
N THR A 29 0.81 -11.59 2.89
CA THR A 29 1.27 -10.85 4.07
C THR A 29 2.78 -10.93 4.24
N SER A 30 3.38 -12.10 3.98
CA SER A 30 4.83 -12.28 4.05
C SER A 30 5.57 -11.44 3.02
N LEU A 31 5.06 -11.37 1.79
CA LEU A 31 5.62 -10.52 0.73
C LEU A 31 5.55 -9.03 1.10
N ILE A 32 4.41 -8.57 1.61
CA ILE A 32 4.21 -7.17 1.99
C ILE A 32 5.10 -6.81 3.17
N ARG A 33 5.23 -7.68 4.18
CA ARG A 33 6.12 -7.44 5.33
C ARG A 33 7.59 -7.40 4.91
N ARG A 34 8.01 -8.29 4.01
CA ARG A 34 9.37 -8.26 3.45
C ARG A 34 9.61 -6.94 2.72
N TYR A 35 8.65 -6.48 1.93
CA TYR A 35 8.78 -5.21 1.23
C TYR A 35 8.82 -4.02 2.20
N CYS A 36 7.86 -3.89 3.11
CA CYS A 36 7.74 -2.72 3.98
C CYS A 36 8.77 -2.65 5.12
N PHE A 37 9.18 -3.80 5.67
CA PHE A 37 9.95 -3.87 6.91
C PHE A 37 11.22 -4.72 6.83
N ASP A 38 11.49 -5.35 5.69
CA ASP A 38 12.56 -6.36 5.52
C ASP A 38 12.46 -7.55 6.50
N GLU A 39 11.23 -7.88 6.92
CA GLU A 39 10.97 -8.93 7.90
C GLU A 39 10.34 -10.17 7.28
N PHE A 40 10.54 -11.32 7.94
CA PHE A 40 9.78 -12.53 7.70
C PHE A 40 9.34 -13.17 9.02
N LEU A 41 8.03 -13.26 9.23
CA LEU A 41 7.46 -13.94 10.39
C LEU A 41 7.31 -15.44 10.13
N ARG A 42 7.83 -16.26 11.03
CA ARG A 42 7.69 -17.73 10.95
C ARG A 42 6.28 -18.23 11.27
N TYR A 43 5.53 -17.47 12.05
CA TYR A 43 4.14 -17.78 12.39
C TYR A 43 3.22 -17.02 11.46
N TYR A 44 2.39 -17.75 10.72
CA TYR A 44 1.42 -17.17 9.79
C TYR A 44 0.05 -17.09 10.46
N ASN A 45 -0.31 -15.89 10.91
CA ASN A 45 -1.70 -15.61 11.28
C ASN A 45 -2.48 -15.25 10.03
N LEU A 46 -3.72 -15.76 9.93
CA LEU A 46 -4.63 -15.34 8.86
C LEU A 46 -4.83 -13.82 8.94
N THR A 47 -4.74 -13.16 7.78
CA THR A 47 -5.20 -11.77 7.67
C THR A 47 -6.72 -11.78 7.80
N VAL A 48 -7.21 -11.25 8.91
CA VAL A 48 -8.63 -11.01 9.13
C VAL A 48 -8.99 -9.69 8.47
N ALA A 49 -10.02 -9.66 7.64
CA ALA A 49 -10.44 -8.51 6.86
C ALA A 49 -9.36 -8.01 5.89
N ALA A 50 -8.73 -6.87 6.20
CA ALA A 50 -7.61 -6.35 5.45
C ALA A 50 -6.65 -5.57 6.34
N ASN A 51 -5.36 -5.64 6.01
CA ASN A 51 -4.32 -4.83 6.63
C ASN A 51 -3.87 -3.72 5.68
N PHE A 52 -3.55 -2.56 6.23
CA PHE A 52 -3.07 -1.41 5.46
C PHE A 52 -1.62 -1.09 5.82
N PHE A 53 -0.79 -0.96 4.80
CA PHE A 53 0.61 -0.62 4.93
C PHE A 53 0.92 0.64 4.13
N LEU A 54 1.87 1.41 4.64
CA LEU A 54 2.38 2.61 4.00
C LEU A 54 3.89 2.46 3.85
N ARG A 55 4.39 2.69 2.63
CA ARG A 55 5.83 2.82 2.40
C ARG A 55 6.09 4.09 1.61
N ARG A 56 6.97 4.94 2.16
CA ARG A 56 7.48 6.12 1.48
C ARG A 56 8.91 5.87 1.02
N PHE A 57 9.22 6.33 -0.18
CA PHE A 57 10.60 6.36 -0.66
C PHE A 57 10.81 7.51 -1.64
N PRO A 58 12.01 8.13 -1.61
CA PRO A 58 12.35 9.17 -2.56
C PRO A 58 12.62 8.56 -3.94
N LEU A 59 12.29 9.31 -4.98
CA LEU A 59 12.69 9.08 -6.35
C LEU A 59 13.60 10.20 -6.85
N PRO A 60 14.46 9.95 -7.86
CA PRO A 60 15.27 11.00 -8.47
C PRO A 60 14.41 12.16 -8.96
N GLY A 61 14.90 13.39 -8.79
CA GLY A 61 14.20 14.59 -9.26
C GLY A 61 13.25 15.23 -8.23
N ARG A 62 13.49 15.05 -6.93
CA ARG A 62 12.69 15.63 -5.82
C ARG A 62 11.23 15.13 -5.80
N TYR A 63 11.06 13.87 -6.19
CA TYR A 63 9.78 13.18 -6.08
C TYR A 63 9.78 12.35 -4.81
N GLU A 64 8.71 12.41 -4.04
CA GLU A 64 8.45 11.43 -2.98
C GLU A 64 7.26 10.57 -3.41
N VAL A 65 7.45 9.24 -3.38
CA VAL A 65 6.37 8.31 -3.67
C VAL A 65 5.90 7.64 -2.38
N THR A 66 4.61 7.78 -2.10
CA THR A 66 3.92 7.02 -1.07
C THR A 66 3.15 5.87 -1.72
N VAL A 67 3.53 4.64 -1.41
CA VAL A 67 2.77 3.45 -1.79
C VAL A 67 1.88 3.03 -0.61
N LYS A 68 0.56 3.06 -0.84
CA LYS A 68 -0.48 2.54 0.05
C LYS A 68 -0.79 1.11 -0.36
N ILE A 69 -0.50 0.13 0.49
CA ILE A 69 -0.71 -1.28 0.19
C ILE A 69 -1.85 -1.82 1.05
N SER A 70 -2.86 -2.42 0.43
CA SER A 70 -3.92 -3.16 1.12
C SER A 70 -3.70 -4.67 0.97
N ASP A 71 -3.43 -5.38 2.06
CA ASP A 71 -3.38 -6.86 2.13
C ASP A 71 -4.80 -7.38 2.42
N VAL A 72 -5.45 -8.00 1.44
CA VAL A 72 -6.80 -8.55 1.62
C VAL A 72 -6.71 -9.99 2.11
N GLY A 73 -7.47 -10.32 3.15
CA GLY A 73 -7.56 -11.69 3.66
C GLY A 73 -8.05 -12.66 2.59
N GLY A 74 -7.49 -13.88 2.61
CA GLY A 74 -7.79 -14.87 1.58
C GLY A 74 -9.23 -15.38 1.61
N PHE A 75 -9.91 -15.28 2.76
CA PHE A 75 -11.34 -15.56 2.89
C PHE A 75 -12.17 -14.42 2.31
N GLU A 76 -11.81 -13.18 2.64
CA GLU A 76 -12.46 -11.94 2.18
C GLU A 76 -12.33 -11.70 0.69
N PHE A 77 -11.28 -12.25 0.06
CA PHE A 77 -11.16 -12.34 -1.39
C PHE A 77 -12.39 -13.00 -2.06
N THR A 78 -13.04 -13.93 -1.36
CA THR A 78 -14.21 -14.66 -1.88
C THR A 78 -15.56 -14.07 -1.43
N CYS A 79 -15.54 -13.00 -0.63
CA CYS A 79 -16.74 -12.39 -0.06
C CYS A 79 -17.20 -11.15 -0.84
N SER A 80 -18.47 -10.76 -0.63
CA SER A 80 -19.12 -9.59 -1.26
C SER A 80 -18.42 -8.25 -0.99
N MET A 81 -17.55 -8.18 0.02
CA MET A 81 -16.82 -6.98 0.42
C MET A 81 -15.59 -6.67 -0.46
N LEU A 82 -15.21 -7.54 -1.39
CA LEU A 82 -14.04 -7.33 -2.26
C LEU A 82 -14.06 -5.97 -2.97
N GLY A 83 -15.24 -5.54 -3.44
CA GLY A 83 -15.44 -4.25 -4.11
C GLY A 83 -14.93 -3.05 -3.29
N ASN A 84 -15.08 -3.08 -1.97
CA ASN A 84 -14.66 -1.98 -1.10
C ASN A 84 -13.13 -1.89 -1.00
N TYR A 85 -12.42 -3.02 -1.10
CA TYR A 85 -10.97 -3.04 -1.00
C TYR A 85 -10.31 -2.55 -2.29
N VAL A 86 -10.84 -2.97 -3.44
CA VAL A 86 -10.29 -2.63 -4.77
C VAL A 86 -10.70 -1.25 -5.28
N PHE A 87 -11.69 -0.61 -4.65
CA PHE A 87 -12.14 0.73 -5.03
C PHE A 87 -10.98 1.75 -5.05
N ASN A 88 -10.83 2.51 -6.14
CA ASN A 88 -9.73 3.46 -6.36
C ASN A 88 -8.32 2.87 -6.23
N ALA A 89 -8.13 1.57 -6.47
CA ALA A 89 -6.79 1.01 -6.63
C ALA A 89 -6.17 1.51 -7.94
N ASP A 90 -4.91 1.94 -7.89
CA ASP A 90 -4.10 2.28 -9.05
C ASP A 90 -3.51 0.97 -9.59
N SER A 91 -3.79 0.63 -10.86
CA SER A 91 -3.34 -0.61 -11.52
C SER A 91 -2.12 -0.40 -12.40
#